data_AF-A0A7Y4Y8W1-F1
#
_entry.id   AF-A0A7Y4Y8W1-F1
#
_cell.length_a   1.000
_cell.length_b   1.000
_cell.length_c   1.000
_cell.angle_alpha   90.00
_cell.angle_beta   90.00
_cell.angle_gamma   90.00
#
_symmetry.space_group_name_H-M   'P 1'
#
loop_
_entity.id
_entity.type
_entity.pdbx_description
1 polymer ?
#
loop_
_entity_poly.entity_id
_entity_poly.type
_entity_poly.pdbx_seq_one_letter_code
_entity_poly.pdbx_strand_id
1 'polypeptide(L)'
;MKKFSIILFTLSLSICFSCNFSKGVKKDLGTGLTASYNGFGMDDIYLTDATGNRLNNNKISLGSKIAVVADGVDYFETKDGKVFPGCRIVLTDKNKKEVLSLPDAFSDMVNGSTAAEAKTLQASLNTGDPMVVGETYHLSVRFFDKNKKENEIVADVDILMKE
;
A
#
# COMPACT_ATOMS: atom_id res chain seq x y z
N MET A 1 65.36 28.76 -11.23
CA MET A 1 64.43 29.63 -12.01
C MET A 1 63.23 28.81 -12.42
N LYS A 2 62.04 29.37 -12.18
CA LYS A 2 60.70 28.80 -12.37
C LYS A 2 60.45 28.40 -13.82
N LYS A 3 59.77 27.26 -14.05
CA LYS A 3 58.63 27.19 -14.98
C LYS A 3 57.59 26.21 -14.43
N PHE A 4 56.43 26.80 -14.12
CA PHE A 4 55.15 26.15 -13.85
C PHE A 4 54.78 25.21 -15.02
N SER A 5 54.20 24.05 -14.69
CA SER A 5 53.21 23.43 -15.56
C SER A 5 52.14 22.79 -14.68
N ILE A 6 51.04 23.53 -14.55
CA ILE A 6 49.76 23.09 -13.96
C ILE A 6 49.01 22.38 -15.09
N ILE A 7 48.82 21.07 -14.98
CA ILE A 7 47.79 20.29 -15.70
C ILE A 7 47.34 19.20 -14.70
N LEU A 8 46.34 19.49 -13.89
CA LEU A 8 44.94 19.08 -14.10
C LEU A 8 44.76 17.56 -14.07
N PHE A 9 44.51 17.00 -12.89
CA PHE A 9 43.73 15.76 -12.76
C PHE A 9 42.74 15.93 -11.59
N THR A 10 41.79 16.82 -11.83
CA THR A 10 40.60 17.02 -11.00
C THR A 10 39.68 15.80 -11.08
N LEU A 11 39.44 15.20 -9.91
CA LEU A 11 38.13 14.79 -9.42
C LEU A 11 37.30 13.89 -10.37
N SER A 12 37.52 12.58 -10.30
CA SER A 12 36.51 11.59 -10.71
C SER A 12 36.13 10.72 -9.52
N LEU A 13 35.31 11.28 -8.63
CA LEU A 13 34.56 10.52 -7.63
C LEU A 13 33.09 10.51 -8.07
N SER A 14 32.82 9.81 -9.17
CA SER A 14 31.46 9.54 -9.66
C SER A 14 30.85 8.44 -8.83
N ILE A 15 30.39 8.79 -7.63
CA ILE A 15 29.62 7.92 -6.77
C ILE A 15 28.20 7.82 -7.34
N CYS A 16 27.97 6.89 -8.27
CA CYS A 16 26.61 6.53 -8.68
C CYS A 16 25.99 5.62 -7.63
N PHE A 17 25.60 6.16 -6.48
CA PHE A 17 24.64 5.50 -5.59
C PHE A 17 23.22 5.98 -5.94
N SER A 18 22.69 5.58 -7.09
CA SER A 18 21.23 5.60 -7.29
C SER A 18 20.65 4.29 -6.77
N CYS A 19 20.81 4.02 -5.46
CA CYS A 19 19.98 3.04 -4.80
C CYS A 19 18.59 3.69 -4.66
N ASN A 20 17.71 3.46 -5.64
CA ASN A 20 16.28 3.70 -5.48
C ASN A 20 15.78 2.70 -4.43
N PHE A 21 15.91 3.07 -3.16
CA PHE A 21 15.49 2.23 -2.04
C PHE A 21 13.97 2.27 -1.94
N SER A 22 13.31 1.38 -2.68
CA SER A 22 11.85 1.26 -2.69
C SER A 22 11.34 0.41 -1.52
N LYS A 23 11.83 0.68 -0.32
CA LYS A 23 11.43 -0.03 0.89
C LYS A 23 11.25 0.95 2.03
N GLY A 24 10.20 0.78 2.82
CA GLY A 24 9.93 1.70 3.92
C GLY A 24 8.73 1.32 4.75
N VAL A 25 8.43 2.18 5.72
CA VAL A 25 7.26 2.08 6.59
C VAL A 25 6.58 3.45 6.64
N LYS A 26 5.25 3.48 6.53
CA LYS A 26 4.41 4.65 6.79
C LYS A 26 3.43 4.35 7.92
N LYS A 27 3.06 5.37 8.66
CA LYS A 27 2.07 5.28 9.74
C LYS A 27 1.16 6.50 9.73
N ASP A 28 -0.14 6.26 9.67
CA ASP A 28 -1.16 7.27 9.90
C ASP A 28 -1.50 7.26 11.40
N LEU A 29 -1.13 8.33 12.11
CA LEU A 29 -1.32 8.41 13.56
C LEU A 29 -2.77 8.63 13.98
N GLY A 30 -3.63 9.12 13.07
CA GLY A 30 -5.04 9.34 13.38
C GLY A 30 -5.80 8.01 13.41
N THR A 31 -5.60 7.20 12.39
CA THR A 31 -6.27 5.90 12.25
C THR A 31 -5.49 4.73 12.87
N GLY A 32 -4.19 4.91 13.12
CA GLY A 32 -3.32 3.81 13.53
C GLY A 32 -2.91 2.88 12.37
N LEU A 33 -3.33 3.17 11.13
CA LEU A 33 -2.91 2.41 9.95
C LEU A 33 -1.39 2.44 9.82
N THR A 34 -0.79 1.26 9.75
CA THR A 34 0.63 1.09 9.46
C THR A 34 0.78 0.39 8.12
N ALA A 35 1.79 0.77 7.35
CA ALA A 35 2.11 0.09 6.11
C ALA A 35 3.62 -0.12 5.99
N SER A 36 4.02 -1.33 5.64
CA SER A 36 5.36 -1.63 5.17
C SER A 36 5.31 -1.90 3.68
N TYR A 37 6.32 -1.45 2.94
CA TYR A 37 6.38 -1.67 1.50
C TYR A 37 7.79 -2.06 1.07
N ASN A 38 7.87 -2.83 0.00
CA ASN A 38 9.08 -3.29 -0.64
C ASN A 38 8.88 -3.35 -2.15
N GLY A 39 9.85 -2.89 -2.94
CA GLY A 39 9.81 -2.90 -4.40
C GLY A 39 8.88 -1.86 -5.04
N PHE A 40 7.72 -1.56 -4.44
CA PHE A 40 6.82 -0.49 -4.88
C PHE A 40 7.24 0.89 -4.37
N GLY A 41 7.04 1.90 -5.20
CA GLY A 41 6.97 3.30 -4.78
C GLY A 41 5.55 3.60 -4.31
N MET A 42 5.39 4.52 -3.34
CA MET A 42 4.07 4.92 -2.83
C MET A 42 4.15 6.30 -2.16
N ASP A 43 3.28 7.22 -2.57
CA ASP A 43 3.25 8.58 -2.03
C ASP A 43 2.55 8.62 -0.68
N ASP A 44 1.41 7.95 -0.54
CA ASP A 44 0.66 7.88 0.72
C ASP A 44 -0.19 6.61 0.85
N ILE A 45 -0.62 6.33 2.07
CA ILE A 45 -1.59 5.29 2.37
C ILE A 45 -2.52 5.70 3.50
N TYR A 46 -3.82 5.52 3.30
CA TYR A 46 -4.82 6.03 4.23
C TYR A 46 -6.14 5.26 4.17
N LEU A 47 -6.98 5.46 5.18
CA LEU A 47 -8.34 4.95 5.21
C LEU A 47 -9.32 5.97 4.64
N THR A 48 -10.37 5.48 3.97
CA THR A 48 -11.49 6.30 3.47
C THR A 48 -12.84 5.71 3.85
N ASP A 49 -13.85 6.58 3.93
CA ASP A 49 -15.26 6.20 4.01
C ASP A 49 -15.86 5.85 2.63
N ALA A 50 -17.16 5.52 2.62
CA ALA A 50 -17.90 5.19 1.40
C ALA A 50 -17.92 6.31 0.33
N THR A 51 -17.71 7.56 0.74
CA THR A 51 -17.70 8.73 -0.15
C THR A 51 -16.29 9.13 -0.60
N GLY A 52 -15.26 8.41 -0.13
CA GLY A 52 -13.86 8.69 -0.44
C GLY A 52 -13.21 9.72 0.48
N ASN A 53 -13.88 10.17 1.55
CA ASN A 53 -13.25 11.09 2.49
C ASN A 53 -12.25 10.34 3.34
N ARG A 54 -11.06 10.93 3.53
CA ARG A 54 -10.03 10.39 4.40
C ARG A 54 -10.51 10.37 5.86
N LEU A 55 -10.36 9.22 6.50
CA LEU A 55 -10.67 9.06 7.92
C LEU A 55 -9.52 9.58 8.77
N ASN A 56 -9.86 10.18 9.91
CA ASN A 56 -8.90 10.70 10.89
C ASN A 56 -8.85 9.86 12.19
N ASN A 57 -9.66 8.79 12.26
CA ASN A 57 -9.72 7.85 13.37
C ASN A 57 -10.17 6.46 12.86
N ASN A 58 -10.04 5.45 13.71
CA ASN A 58 -10.35 4.07 13.38
C ASN A 58 -11.77 3.61 13.80
N LYS A 59 -12.67 4.53 14.11
CA LYS A 59 -14.05 4.21 14.51
C LYS A 59 -14.96 4.20 13.28
N ILE A 60 -15.42 3.02 12.92
CA ILE A 60 -16.17 2.77 11.69
C ILE A 60 -17.62 2.41 12.04
N SER A 61 -18.59 3.07 11.40
CA SER A 61 -20.00 2.70 11.59
C SER A 61 -20.26 1.31 11.02
N LEU A 62 -20.97 0.48 11.77
CA LEU A 62 -21.41 -0.82 11.29
C LEU A 62 -22.38 -0.63 10.10
N GLY A 63 -22.29 -1.49 9.08
CA GLY A 63 -23.09 -1.35 7.86
C GLY A 63 -22.54 -0.36 6.84
N SER A 64 -21.33 0.18 7.06
CA SER A 64 -20.69 1.15 6.17
C SER A 64 -19.58 0.50 5.31
N LYS A 65 -19.23 1.16 4.21
CA LYS A 65 -18.07 0.81 3.39
C LYS A 65 -16.84 1.56 3.90
N ILE A 66 -15.74 0.84 4.01
CA ILE A 66 -14.41 1.42 4.23
C ILE A 66 -13.44 0.97 3.15
N ALA A 67 -12.39 1.74 2.94
CA ALA A 67 -11.30 1.30 2.07
C ALA A 67 -9.92 1.73 2.58
N VAL A 68 -8.93 0.84 2.37
CA VAL A 68 -7.51 1.18 2.42
C VAL A 68 -7.10 1.63 1.01
N VAL A 69 -6.54 2.83 0.90
CA VAL A 69 -6.10 3.43 -0.36
C VAL A 69 -4.60 3.62 -0.31
N ALA A 70 -3.87 2.98 -1.22
CA ALA A 70 -2.46 3.26 -1.50
C ALA A 70 -2.40 4.15 -2.74
N ASP A 71 -1.82 5.35 -2.60
CA ASP A 71 -1.80 6.37 -3.64
C ASP A 71 -0.38 6.65 -4.14
N GLY A 72 -0.27 7.05 -5.40
CA GLY A 72 1.02 7.26 -6.06
C GLY A 72 1.84 5.98 -6.19
N VAL A 73 1.19 4.84 -6.42
CA VAL A 73 1.88 3.54 -6.51
C VAL A 73 2.69 3.45 -7.80
N ASP A 74 3.97 3.10 -7.66
CA ASP A 74 4.95 3.08 -8.74
C ASP A 74 5.82 1.82 -8.74
N TYR A 75 6.59 1.65 -9.82
CA TYR A 75 7.55 0.56 -10.01
C TYR A 75 6.94 -0.83 -10.17
N PHE A 76 5.75 -0.90 -10.76
CA PHE A 76 5.19 -2.15 -11.26
C PHE A 76 6.07 -2.79 -12.34
N GLU A 77 6.15 -4.11 -12.31
CA GLU A 77 6.70 -4.93 -13.37
C GLU A 77 5.70 -5.00 -14.53
N THR A 78 6.08 -4.35 -15.64
CA THR A 78 5.23 -4.23 -16.81
C THR A 78 5.44 -5.43 -17.73
N LYS A 79 4.35 -6.09 -18.11
CA LYS A 79 4.33 -7.15 -19.13
C LYS A 79 3.41 -6.74 -20.26
N ASP A 80 3.95 -6.67 -21.48
CA ASP A 80 3.21 -6.28 -22.69
C ASP A 80 2.48 -4.92 -22.54
N GLY A 81 3.14 -3.95 -21.88
CA GLY A 81 2.59 -2.62 -21.63
C GLY A 81 1.54 -2.55 -20.52
N LYS A 82 1.31 -3.64 -19.79
CA LYS A 82 0.32 -3.74 -18.71
C LYS A 82 0.93 -4.16 -17.39
N VAL A 83 0.23 -3.84 -16.32
CA VAL A 83 0.55 -4.23 -14.94
C VAL A 83 -0.60 -5.06 -14.36
N PHE A 84 -0.26 -5.90 -13.41
CA PHE A 84 -1.19 -6.89 -12.86
C PHE A 84 -1.13 -6.84 -11.33
N PRO A 85 -1.77 -5.85 -10.69
CA PRO A 85 -1.84 -5.81 -9.26
C PRO A 85 -2.70 -6.97 -8.72
N GLY A 86 -2.35 -7.44 -7.54
CA GLY A 86 -3.17 -8.30 -6.69
C GLY A 86 -3.46 -7.62 -5.37
N CYS A 87 -4.54 -8.04 -4.72
CA CYS A 87 -4.94 -7.49 -3.43
C CYS A 87 -5.45 -8.59 -2.51
N ARG A 88 -4.70 -8.92 -1.47
CA ARG A 88 -5.19 -9.82 -0.41
C ARG A 88 -5.82 -8.98 0.70
N ILE A 89 -6.99 -9.39 1.18
CA ILE A 89 -7.69 -8.75 2.31
C ILE A 89 -7.96 -9.83 3.34
N VAL A 90 -7.56 -9.59 4.58
CA VAL A 90 -7.86 -10.46 5.73
C VAL A 90 -8.41 -9.60 6.85
N LEU A 91 -9.58 -9.98 7.37
CA LEU A 91 -10.20 -9.37 8.54
C LEU A 91 -10.35 -10.43 9.63
N THR A 92 -9.88 -10.13 10.83
CA THR A 92 -9.99 -11.04 11.99
C THR A 92 -10.61 -10.34 13.18
N ASP A 93 -11.26 -11.11 14.04
CA ASP A 93 -11.72 -10.64 15.35
C ASP A 93 -10.56 -10.56 16.37
N LYS A 94 -10.85 -10.11 17.59
CA LYS A 94 -9.89 -10.05 18.70
C LYS A 94 -9.26 -11.39 19.09
N ASN A 95 -9.89 -12.51 18.73
CA ASN A 95 -9.38 -13.87 18.97
C ASN A 95 -8.59 -14.41 17.76
N LYS A 96 -8.31 -13.57 16.76
CA LYS A 96 -7.68 -13.95 15.47
C LYS A 96 -8.52 -14.92 14.65
N LYS A 97 -9.82 -15.03 14.93
CA LYS A 97 -10.74 -15.80 14.09
C LYS A 97 -11.00 -14.98 12.83
N GLU A 98 -10.87 -15.64 11.69
CA GLU A 98 -11.14 -15.05 10.39
C GLU A 98 -12.63 -14.69 10.26
N VAL A 99 -12.89 -13.43 9.92
CA VAL A 99 -14.21 -12.88 9.59
C VAL A 99 -14.36 -12.77 8.07
N LEU A 100 -13.29 -12.37 7.39
CA LEU A 100 -13.19 -12.28 5.93
C LEU A 100 -11.77 -12.64 5.49
N SER A 101 -11.66 -13.37 4.38
CA SER A 101 -10.39 -13.60 3.70
C SER A 101 -10.60 -13.70 2.20
N LEU A 102 -10.00 -12.75 1.51
CA LEU A 102 -9.96 -12.67 0.06
C LEU A 102 -8.49 -12.83 -0.35
N PRO A 103 -8.10 -14.00 -0.89
CA PRO A 103 -6.72 -14.24 -1.33
C PRO A 103 -6.27 -13.28 -2.44
N ASP A 104 -7.20 -12.91 -3.34
CA ASP A 104 -7.00 -11.90 -4.37
C ASP A 104 -8.33 -11.23 -4.76
N ALA A 105 -8.62 -10.08 -4.17
CA ALA A 105 -9.75 -9.22 -4.48
C ALA A 105 -9.67 -8.59 -5.89
N PHE A 106 -8.51 -8.64 -6.55
CA PHE A 106 -8.32 -8.19 -7.93
C PHE A 106 -8.22 -9.36 -8.92
N SER A 107 -8.75 -10.54 -8.55
CA SER A 107 -8.71 -11.75 -9.38
C SER A 107 -9.43 -11.57 -10.72
N ASP A 108 -10.49 -10.75 -10.78
CA ASP A 108 -11.25 -10.47 -12.00
C ASP A 108 -10.51 -9.53 -12.98
N MET A 109 -9.40 -8.89 -12.57
CA MET A 109 -8.58 -8.01 -13.43
C MET A 109 -7.65 -8.83 -14.36
N VAL A 110 -8.20 -9.81 -15.07
CA VAL A 110 -7.45 -10.77 -15.90
C VAL A 110 -6.68 -10.11 -17.05
N ASN A 111 -7.17 -8.97 -17.52
CA ASN A 111 -6.59 -8.26 -18.66
C ASN A 111 -5.48 -7.28 -18.26
N GLY A 112 -5.20 -7.12 -16.96
CA GLY A 112 -4.31 -6.09 -16.43
C GLY A 112 -4.83 -4.67 -16.65
N SER A 113 -4.06 -3.69 -16.21
CA SER A 113 -4.29 -2.26 -16.41
C SER A 113 -3.01 -1.59 -16.90
N THR A 114 -3.09 -0.34 -17.35
CA THR A 114 -1.87 0.46 -17.53
C THR A 114 -1.28 0.84 -16.18
N ALA A 115 0.02 1.14 -16.14
CA ALA A 115 0.66 1.64 -14.91
C ALA A 115 0.07 2.98 -14.45
N ALA A 116 -0.40 3.82 -15.38
CA ALA A 116 -1.06 5.09 -15.06
C ALA A 116 -2.41 4.89 -14.35
N GLU A 117 -3.20 3.90 -14.77
CA GLU A 117 -4.45 3.54 -14.10
C GLU A 117 -4.22 2.88 -12.74
N ALA A 118 -3.08 2.19 -12.56
CA ALA A 118 -2.71 1.51 -11.33
C ALA A 118 -2.01 2.40 -10.29
N LYS A 119 -1.98 3.73 -10.51
CA LYS A 119 -1.40 4.70 -9.56
C LYS A 119 -2.10 4.72 -8.21
N THR A 120 -3.36 4.32 -8.17
CA THR A 120 -4.13 4.24 -6.93
C THR A 120 -4.68 2.83 -6.79
N LEU A 121 -4.28 2.13 -5.73
CA LEU A 121 -4.81 0.82 -5.38
C LEU A 121 -5.78 0.96 -4.21
N GLN A 122 -6.97 0.39 -4.33
CA GLN A 122 -8.00 0.48 -3.31
C GLN A 122 -8.52 -0.90 -2.92
N ALA A 123 -8.41 -1.22 -1.63
CA ALA A 123 -9.00 -2.41 -1.03
C ALA A 123 -10.23 -1.97 -0.22
N SER A 124 -11.42 -2.31 -0.70
CA SER A 124 -12.68 -1.95 -0.02
C SER A 124 -13.33 -3.17 0.63
N LEU A 125 -13.99 -2.95 1.76
CA LEU A 125 -14.89 -3.93 2.37
C LEU A 125 -16.12 -3.23 2.96
N ASN A 126 -17.22 -3.97 3.03
CA ASN A 126 -18.43 -3.54 3.73
C ASN A 126 -18.40 -4.13 5.14
N THR A 127 -18.61 -3.29 6.15
CA THR A 127 -18.85 -3.75 7.53
C THR A 127 -20.30 -4.21 7.68
N GLY A 128 -20.54 -5.15 8.57
CA GLY A 128 -21.86 -5.77 8.76
C GLY A 128 -21.70 -7.13 9.43
N ASP A 129 -22.72 -7.97 9.40
CA ASP A 129 -22.67 -9.31 9.99
C ASP A 129 -21.43 -10.10 9.49
N PRO A 130 -20.66 -10.78 10.36
CA PRO A 130 -20.89 -11.03 11.80
C PRO A 130 -20.20 -10.01 12.73
N MET A 131 -19.90 -8.81 12.27
CA MET A 131 -19.25 -7.78 13.08
C MET A 131 -20.21 -7.19 14.12
N VAL A 132 -19.69 -6.81 15.28
CA VAL A 132 -20.49 -6.33 16.42
C VAL A 132 -20.02 -4.94 16.86
N VAL A 133 -20.97 -4.04 17.13
CA VAL A 133 -20.69 -2.70 17.69
C VAL A 133 -19.93 -2.82 19.00
N GLY A 134 -18.91 -1.98 19.20
CA GLY A 134 -18.06 -1.95 20.38
C GLY A 134 -16.88 -2.95 20.33
N GLU A 135 -16.86 -3.85 19.35
CA GLU A 135 -15.75 -4.78 19.15
C GLU A 135 -14.72 -4.23 18.15
N THR A 136 -13.47 -4.67 18.33
CA THR A 136 -12.33 -4.31 17.47
C THR A 136 -12.00 -5.47 16.54
N TYR A 137 -11.71 -5.14 15.28
CA TYR A 137 -11.29 -6.06 14.25
C TYR A 137 -9.95 -5.65 13.68
N HIS A 138 -9.11 -6.62 13.40
CA HIS A 138 -7.81 -6.40 12.76
C HIS A 138 -7.96 -6.61 11.25
N LEU A 139 -7.72 -5.55 10.48
CA LEU A 139 -7.72 -5.55 9.02
C LEU A 139 -6.28 -5.53 8.50
N SER A 140 -5.93 -6.54 7.72
CA SER A 140 -4.66 -6.65 7.00
C SER A 140 -4.92 -6.66 5.49
N VAL A 141 -4.32 -5.73 4.77
CA VAL A 141 -4.40 -5.58 3.31
C VAL A 141 -3.01 -5.70 2.73
N ARG A 142 -2.84 -6.59 1.74
CA ARG A 142 -1.60 -6.72 0.99
C ARG A 142 -1.85 -6.44 -0.48
N PHE A 143 -1.32 -5.33 -0.99
CA PHE A 143 -1.17 -5.10 -2.42
C PHE A 143 0.12 -5.74 -2.89
N PHE A 144 0.10 -6.44 -4.03
CA PHE A 144 1.30 -7.10 -4.57
C PHE A 144 1.31 -7.07 -6.08
N ASP A 145 2.50 -7.14 -6.67
CA ASP A 145 2.65 -7.29 -8.12
C ASP A 145 2.62 -8.78 -8.51
N LYS A 146 1.67 -9.17 -9.37
CA LYS A 146 1.58 -10.56 -9.85
C LYS A 146 2.76 -10.94 -10.76
N ASN A 147 3.39 -9.97 -11.40
CA ASN A 147 4.55 -10.19 -12.27
C ASN A 147 5.89 -10.14 -11.50
N LYS A 148 5.90 -9.58 -10.28
CA LYS A 148 7.10 -9.45 -9.45
C LYS A 148 6.78 -9.58 -7.97
N LYS A 149 6.85 -10.81 -7.46
CA LYS A 149 6.29 -11.19 -6.15
C LYS A 149 6.92 -10.47 -4.96
N GLU A 150 8.12 -9.93 -5.13
CA GLU A 150 8.84 -9.16 -4.11
C GLU A 150 8.28 -7.74 -3.96
N ASN A 151 7.55 -7.23 -4.95
CA ASN A 151 6.89 -5.94 -4.90
C ASN A 151 5.58 -6.05 -4.13
N GLU A 152 5.52 -5.44 -2.95
CA GLU A 152 4.35 -5.47 -2.09
C GLU A 152 4.22 -4.24 -1.19
N ILE A 153 2.98 -3.95 -0.81
CA ILE A 153 2.61 -3.05 0.30
C ILE A 153 1.73 -3.89 1.23
N VAL A 154 2.13 -4.03 2.48
CA VAL A 154 1.37 -4.69 3.55
C VAL A 154 0.91 -3.61 4.52
N ALA A 155 -0.40 -3.47 4.67
CA ALA A 155 -1.04 -2.45 5.47
C ALA A 155 -1.94 -3.07 6.52
N ASP A 156 -1.77 -2.66 7.78
CA ASP A 156 -2.45 -3.24 8.94
C ASP A 156 -3.08 -2.12 9.77
N VAL A 157 -4.32 -2.34 10.21
CA VAL A 157 -5.05 -1.42 11.08
C VAL A 157 -6.07 -2.15 11.94
N ASP A 158 -6.22 -1.71 13.18
CA ASP A 158 -7.31 -2.13 14.05
C ASP A 158 -8.47 -1.14 13.93
N ILE A 159 -9.66 -1.63 13.59
CA ILE A 159 -10.88 -0.83 13.43
C ILE A 159 -11.88 -1.15 14.55
N LEU A 160 -12.42 -0.11 15.18
CA LEU A 160 -13.45 -0.21 16.22
C LEU A 160 -14.82 0.01 15.60
N MET A 161 -15.74 -0.95 15.75
CA MET A 161 -17.10 -0.77 15.28
C MET A 161 -17.88 0.16 16.20
N LYS A 162 -18.54 1.15 15.61
CA LYS A 162 -19.51 2.03 16.29
C LYS A 162 -20.88 1.91 15.63
N GLU A 163 -21.88 2.49 16.29
CA GLU A 163 -23.22 2.67 15.74
C GLU A 163 -23.23 3.49 14.43
#